data_AF-A0A4R2F0V7-F1
#
_entry.id   AF-A0A4R2F0V7-F1
#
_cell.length_a   1.000
_cell.length_b   1.000
_cell.length_c   1.000
_cell.angle_alpha   90.00
_cell.angle_beta   90.00
_cell.angle_gamma   90.00
#
_symmetry.space_group_name_H-M   'P 1'
#
loop_
_entity.id
_entity.type
_entity.pdbx_description
1 polymer ?
#
loop_
_entity_poly.entity_id
_entity_poly.type
_entity_poly.pdbx_seq_one_letter_code
_entity_poly.pdbx_strand_id
1 'polypeptide(L)'
;MIVPFLIGFIYQESSYIPFLFTFFLSFSIGAAGWKATSQSDKTLQARDGFIVVVLFWVIFSAISTMPFYIDSRLEMSFTDALFEGISGITTTGASVLDNIDNLPKSILYYRRAGLSFVKCVNQRKAQI
;
A
#
# COMPACT_ATOMS: atom_id res chain seq x y z
N MET A 1 7.16 1.46 -0.07
CA MET A 1 7.11 2.92 0.17
C MET A 1 8.29 3.69 -0.42
N ILE A 2 9.53 3.17 -0.37
CA ILE A 2 10.72 3.86 -0.93
C ILE A 2 10.65 4.07 -2.46
N VAL A 3 10.20 3.06 -3.22
CA VAL A 3 10.15 3.16 -4.69
C VAL A 3 9.17 4.24 -5.19
N PRO A 4 7.90 4.30 -4.73
CA PRO A 4 7.00 5.41 -5.07
C PRO A 4 7.51 6.79 -4.62
N PHE A 5 8.19 6.85 -3.47
CA PHE A 5 8.82 8.08 -2.99
C PHE A 5 9.91 8.57 -3.96
N LEU A 6 10.81 7.69 -4.39
CA LEU A 6 11.87 8.05 -5.35
C LEU A 6 11.28 8.54 -6.68
N ILE A 7 10.20 7.92 -7.15
CA ILE A 7 9.50 8.33 -8.36
C ILE A 7 8.87 9.72 -8.16
N GLY A 8 8.13 9.93 -7.06
CA GLY A 8 7.57 11.24 -6.74
C GLY A 8 8.63 12.33 -6.60
N PHE A 9 9.81 11.99 -6.07
CA PHE A 9 10.95 12.91 -5.97
C PHE A 9 11.53 13.26 -7.34
N ILE A 10 11.73 12.28 -8.23
CA ILE A 10 12.22 12.52 -9.59
C ILE A 10 11.24 13.40 -10.39
N TYR A 11 9.93 13.18 -10.23
CA TYR A 11 8.89 13.93 -10.93
C TYR A 11 8.47 15.23 -10.20
N GLN A 12 9.13 15.60 -9.09
CA GLN A 12 8.84 16.78 -8.27
C GLN A 12 7.35 16.90 -7.86
N GLU A 13 6.70 15.77 -7.57
CA GLU A 13 5.28 15.73 -7.21
C GLU A 13 5.11 15.87 -5.69
N SER A 14 4.22 16.75 -5.21
CA SER A 14 3.96 16.88 -3.75
C SER A 14 3.48 15.58 -3.07
N SER A 15 3.02 14.60 -3.87
CA SER A 15 2.58 13.27 -3.44
C SER A 15 3.69 12.36 -2.91
N TYR A 16 4.97 12.78 -2.85
CA TYR A 16 6.02 11.99 -2.19
C TYR A 16 5.91 12.00 -0.65
N ILE A 17 5.31 13.05 -0.06
CA ILE A 17 5.20 13.22 1.41
C ILE A 17 4.38 12.09 2.07
N PRO A 18 3.18 11.72 1.57
CA PRO A 18 2.41 10.58 2.08
C PRO A 18 3.20 9.27 2.13
N PHE A 19 4.02 9.00 1.11
CA PHE A 19 4.84 7.77 1.05
C PHE A 19 5.95 7.77 2.11
N LEU A 20 6.59 8.92 2.34
CA LEU A 20 7.61 9.06 3.36
C LEU A 20 7.04 8.90 4.77
N PHE A 21 5.89 9.53 5.04
CA PHE A 21 5.19 9.38 6.32
C PHE A 21 4.80 7.92 6.57
N THR A 22 4.20 7.26 5.57
CA THR A 22 3.83 5.84 5.64
C THR A 22 5.06 4.96 5.89
N PHE A 23 6.21 5.27 5.28
CA PHE A 23 7.46 4.56 5.51
C PHE A 23 7.90 4.64 6.97
N PHE A 24 8.00 5.85 7.54
CA PHE A 24 8.41 6.02 8.93
C PHE A 24 7.42 5.37 9.91
N LEU A 25 6.12 5.45 9.63
CA LEU A 25 5.10 4.86 10.49
C LEU A 25 5.16 3.33 10.46
N SER A 26 5.23 2.72 9.28
CA SER A 26 5.38 1.26 9.14
C SER A 26 6.68 0.75 9.76
N PHE A 27 7.78 1.48 9.58
CA PHE A 27 9.08 1.15 10.18
C PHE A 27 9.04 1.24 11.70
N SER A 28 8.42 2.28 12.26
CA SER A 28 8.27 2.46 13.71
C SER A 28 7.43 1.36 14.33
N ILE A 29 6.31 0.97 13.70
CA ILE A 29 5.46 -0.14 14.16
C ILE A 29 6.23 -1.46 14.11
N GLY A 30 6.96 -1.72 13.02
CA GLY A 30 7.78 -2.91 12.88
C GLY A 30 8.90 -2.98 13.91
N ALA A 31 9.60 -1.87 14.15
CA ALA A 31 10.67 -1.77 15.15
C ALA A 31 10.15 -1.94 16.58
N ALA A 32 8.99 -1.34 16.91
CA ALA A 32 8.33 -1.52 18.20
C ALA A 32 7.91 -2.99 18.41
N GLY A 33 7.33 -3.61 17.37
CA GLY A 33 7.00 -5.03 17.37
C GLY A 33 8.23 -5.90 17.62
N TRP A 34 9.30 -5.70 16.84
CA TRP A 34 10.57 -6.42 17.00
C TRP A 34 11.11 -6.31 18.42
N LYS A 35 11.17 -5.08 18.97
CA LYS A 35 11.67 -4.85 20.33
C LYS A 35 10.82 -5.57 21.39
N ALA A 36 9.50 -5.63 21.20
CA ALA A 36 8.59 -6.32 22.11
C ALA A 36 8.76 -7.85 22.08
N THR A 37 9.07 -8.45 20.92
CA THR A 37 9.23 -9.91 20.78
C THR A 37 10.66 -10.41 20.97
N SER A 38 11.67 -9.53 20.89
CA SER A 38 13.10 -9.91 20.90
C SER A 38 13.60 -10.60 22.18
N GLN A 39 12.84 -10.57 23.29
CA GLN A 39 13.22 -11.17 24.56
C GLN A 39 12.40 -12.43 24.92
N SER A 40 11.68 -12.99 23.95
CA SER A 40 10.76 -14.10 24.19
C SER A 40 11.40 -15.46 23.87
N ASP A 41 11.82 -16.20 24.90
CA ASP A 41 12.29 -17.60 24.80
C ASP A 41 11.12 -18.62 24.65
N LYS A 42 10.02 -18.21 24.02
CA LYS A 42 8.83 -19.05 23.86
C LYS A 42 8.98 -19.95 22.63
N THR A 43 8.77 -21.25 22.82
CA THR A 43 8.59 -22.21 21.73
C THR A 43 7.29 -21.89 20.98
N LEU A 44 7.42 -21.49 19.72
CA LEU A 44 6.30 -21.16 18.84
C LEU A 44 5.41 -22.40 18.63
N GLN A 45 4.13 -22.28 18.96
CA GLN A 45 3.14 -23.31 18.68
C GLN A 45 2.45 -23.05 17.33
N ALA A 46 1.88 -24.08 16.71
CA ALA A 46 1.16 -23.94 15.44
C ALA A 46 0.02 -22.89 15.49
N ARG A 47 -0.63 -22.74 16.65
CA ARG A 47 -1.67 -21.71 16.89
C ARG A 47 -1.14 -20.28 16.74
N ASP A 48 0.12 -20.05 17.12
CA ASP A 48 0.75 -18.73 17.05
C ASP A 48 1.02 -18.36 15.58
N GLY A 49 1.34 -19.36 14.75
CA GLY A 49 1.48 -19.20 13.30
C GLY A 49 0.22 -18.67 12.63
N PHE A 50 -0.96 -19.19 13.00
CA PHE A 50 -2.24 -18.68 12.47
C PHE A 50 -2.47 -17.21 12.84
N ILE A 51 -2.21 -16.85 14.10
CA ILE A 51 -2.37 -15.46 14.57
C ILE A 51 -1.42 -14.52 13.82
N VAL A 52 -0.17 -14.93 13.61
CA VAL A 52 0.83 -14.15 12.87
C VAL A 52 0.37 -13.88 11.44
N VAL A 53 -0.17 -14.89 10.75
CA VAL A 53 -0.67 -14.71 9.37
C VAL A 53 -1.84 -13.72 9.35
N VAL A 54 -2.82 -13.85 10.24
CA VAL A 54 -3.97 -12.93 10.29
C VAL A 54 -3.51 -11.51 10.60
N LEU A 55 -2.66 -11.32 11.62
CA LEU A 55 -2.12 -10.01 11.97
C LEU A 55 -1.30 -9.40 10.84
N PHE A 56 -0.51 -10.22 10.14
CA PHE A 56 0.24 -9.79 8.97
C PHE A 56 -0.69 -9.18 7.91
N TRP A 57 -1.78 -9.86 7.55
CA TRP A 57 -2.73 -9.34 6.56
C TRP A 57 -3.42 -8.06 7.01
N VAL A 58 -3.81 -7.97 8.28
CA VAL A 58 -4.45 -6.76 8.84
C VAL A 58 -3.50 -5.56 8.82
N ILE A 59 -2.28 -5.73 9.34
CA ILE A 59 -1.28 -4.67 9.39
C ILE A 59 -0.87 -4.25 7.97
N PHE A 60 -0.68 -5.22 7.07
CA PHE A 60 -0.27 -4.93 5.70
C PHE A 60 -1.37 -4.19 4.92
N SER A 61 -2.64 -4.54 5.12
CA SER A 61 -3.80 -3.83 4.56
C SER A 61 -3.87 -2.38 5.04
N ALA A 62 -3.64 -2.14 6.35
CA ALA A 62 -3.62 -0.80 6.91
C ALA A 62 -2.48 0.06 6.34
N ILE A 63 -1.28 -0.50 6.22
CA ILE A 63 -0.12 0.19 5.64
C ILE A 63 -0.37 0.55 4.17
N SER A 64 -1.01 -0.34 3.40
CA SER A 64 -1.29 -0.10 1.98
C SER A 64 -2.28 1.04 1.74
N THR A 65 -3.21 1.23 2.69
CA THR A 65 -4.27 2.24 2.65
C THR A 65 -3.74 3.66 2.93
N MET A 66 -2.74 3.80 3.81
CA MET A 66 -2.22 5.10 4.25
C MET A 66 -1.87 6.10 3.14
N PRO A 67 -1.08 5.75 2.11
CA PRO A 67 -0.70 6.73 1.10
C PRO A 67 -1.91 7.24 0.30
N PHE A 68 -2.97 6.43 0.14
CA PHE A 68 -4.19 6.85 -0.53
C PHE A 68 -5.06 7.76 0.34
N TYR A 69 -5.08 7.52 1.65
CA TYR A 69 -5.86 8.32 2.60
C TYR A 69 -5.21 9.68 2.91
N ILE A 70 -3.88 9.73 3.00
CA ILE A 70 -3.13 10.94 3.36
C ILE A 70 -3.01 11.91 2.18
N ASP A 71 -3.01 11.40 0.94
CA ASP A 71 -2.94 12.26 -0.23
C ASP A 71 -4.28 12.98 -0.47
N SER A 72 -4.29 14.26 -0.11
CA SER A 72 -5.46 15.13 -0.21
C SER A 72 -5.98 15.34 -1.63
N ARG A 73 -5.21 14.96 -2.66
CA ARG A 73 -5.63 15.09 -4.08
C ARG A 73 -6.60 14.00 -4.52
N LEU A 74 -6.66 12.89 -3.80
CA LEU A 74 -7.55 11.77 -4.10
C LEU A 74 -8.96 11.98 -3.54
N GLU A 75 -9.12 12.81 -2.51
CA GLU A 75 -10.39 13.07 -1.80
C GLU A 75 -11.23 11.81 -1.54
N MET A 76 -10.56 10.68 -1.26
CA MET A 76 -11.24 9.40 -1.07
C MET A 76 -11.72 9.22 0.37
N SER A 77 -12.88 8.59 0.52
CA SER A 77 -13.31 8.08 1.83
C SER A 77 -12.32 7.02 2.33
N PHE A 78 -12.19 6.89 3.65
CA PHE A 78 -11.35 5.86 4.26
C PHE A 78 -11.69 4.46 3.74
N THR A 79 -12.98 4.17 3.53
CA THR A 79 -13.45 2.88 3.01
C THR A 79 -12.98 2.62 1.58
N ASP A 80 -12.97 3.65 0.72
CA ASP A 80 -12.55 3.51 -0.67
C ASP A 80 -11.03 3.33 -0.76
N ALA A 81 -10.29 4.10 0.05
CA ALA A 81 -8.84 3.96 0.18
C ALA A 81 -8.47 2.55 0.69
N LEU A 82 -9.24 2.02 1.65
CA LEU A 82 -9.03 0.69 2.21
C LEU A 82 -9.36 -0.41 1.19
N PHE A 83 -10.47 -0.25 0.46
CA PHE A 83 -10.82 -1.16 -0.62
C PHE A 83 -9.74 -1.21 -1.69
N GLU A 84 -9.22 -0.06 -2.12
CA GLU A 84 -8.17 0.04 -3.13
C GLU A 84 -6.84 -0.54 -2.64
N GLY A 85 -6.50 -0.32 -1.37
CA GLY A 85 -5.30 -0.86 -0.74
C GLY A 85 -5.34 -2.39 -0.63
N ILE A 86 -6.48 -2.95 -0.20
CA ILE A 86 -6.68 -4.39 -0.07
C ILE A 86 -6.76 -5.06 -1.43
N SER A 87 -7.55 -4.53 -2.37
CA SER A 87 -7.72 -5.11 -3.72
C SER A 87 -6.41 -5.19 -4.48
N GLY A 88 -5.49 -4.26 -4.23
CA GLY A 88 -4.14 -4.27 -4.77
C GLY A 88 -3.28 -5.36 -4.16
N ILE A 89 -3.19 -5.45 -2.83
CA ILE A 89 -2.37 -6.45 -2.16
C ILE A 89 -2.85 -7.86 -2.49
N THR A 90 -4.16 -8.12 -2.45
CA THR A 90 -4.73 -9.44 -2.70
C THR A 90 -4.82 -9.78 -4.18
N THR A 91 -4.23 -8.95 -5.05
CA THR A 91 -4.21 -9.09 -6.51
C THR A 91 -5.59 -9.23 -7.15
N THR A 92 -6.64 -8.79 -6.46
CA THR A 92 -8.04 -8.78 -6.95
C THR A 92 -8.21 -7.84 -8.14
N GLY A 93 -7.46 -6.73 -8.18
CA GLY A 93 -7.46 -5.81 -9.33
C GLY A 93 -8.72 -4.94 -9.48
N ALA A 94 -9.62 -4.94 -8.48
CA ALA A 94 -10.77 -4.05 -8.42
C ALA A 94 -10.34 -2.63 -8.02
N SER A 95 -11.03 -1.61 -8.54
CA SER A 95 -10.73 -0.21 -8.21
C SER A 95 -11.98 0.64 -8.14
N VAL A 96 -11.97 1.61 -7.23
CA VAL A 96 -13.06 2.58 -7.00
C VAL A 96 -12.70 3.95 -7.59
N LEU A 97 -11.50 4.11 -8.16
CA LEU A 97 -11.07 5.35 -8.80
C LEU A 97 -11.51 5.42 -10.26
N ASP A 98 -12.36 6.41 -10.57
CA ASP A 98 -12.91 6.63 -11.90
C ASP A 98 -12.05 7.56 -12.80
N ASN A 99 -11.16 8.39 -12.24
CA ASN A 99 -10.35 9.37 -12.98
C ASN A 99 -8.83 9.13 -12.85
N ILE A 100 -8.33 8.03 -13.41
CA ILE A 100 -6.94 7.60 -13.27
C ILE A 100 -5.94 8.50 -14.05
N ASP A 101 -6.38 9.15 -15.12
CA ASP A 101 -5.47 9.84 -16.07
C ASP A 101 -4.86 11.14 -15.53
N ASN A 102 -5.46 11.74 -14.50
CA ASN A 102 -4.97 12.97 -13.87
C ASN A 102 -4.23 12.74 -12.54
N LEU A 103 -3.96 11.48 -12.18
CA LEU A 103 -3.28 11.18 -10.92
C LEU A 103 -1.76 11.43 -11.01
N PRO A 104 -1.13 11.83 -9.89
CA PRO A 104 0.32 11.88 -9.78
C PRO A 104 0.98 10.55 -10.16
N LYS A 105 2.08 10.60 -10.91
CA LYS A 105 2.81 9.43 -11.41
C LYS A 105 3.32 8.54 -10.28
N SER A 106 3.66 9.12 -9.14
CA SER A 106 4.02 8.40 -7.91
C SER A 106 2.90 7.47 -7.42
N ILE A 107 1.65 7.96 -7.40
CA ILE A 107 0.47 7.18 -7.03
C ILE A 107 0.14 6.17 -8.13
N LEU A 108 0.21 6.57 -9.40
CA LEU A 108 0.00 5.64 -10.52
C LEU A 108 0.99 4.48 -10.49
N TYR A 109 2.25 4.75 -10.16
CA TYR A 109 3.25 3.70 -10.03
C TYR A 109 3.00 2.84 -8.80
N TYR A 110 2.68 3.44 -7.65
CA TYR A 110 2.32 2.68 -6.44
C TYR A 110 1.13 1.75 -6.70
N ARG A 111 0.13 2.25 -7.42
CA ARG A 111 -1.00 1.45 -7.91
C ARG A 111 -0.51 0.34 -8.84
N ARG A 112 0.24 0.62 -9.89
CA ARG A 112 0.71 -0.40 -10.85
C ARG A 112 1.64 -1.45 -10.23
N ALA A 113 2.42 -1.07 -9.22
CA ALA A 113 3.33 -1.95 -8.51
C ALA A 113 2.61 -2.88 -7.53
N GLY A 114 1.50 -2.43 -6.90
CA GLY A 114 0.66 -3.24 -6.01
C GLY A 114 -0.49 -3.95 -6.74
N LEU A 115 -1.32 -3.19 -7.47
CA LEU A 115 -2.36 -3.68 -8.38
C LEU A 115 -1.71 -4.22 -9.67
N SER A 116 -1.30 -5.48 -9.60
CA SER A 116 -0.72 -6.29 -10.69
C SER A 116 -1.20 -5.91 -12.09
N PHE A 117 -0.24 -5.68 -12.99
CA PHE A 117 -0.05 -6.18 -14.38
C PHE A 117 -1.26 -6.42 -15.32
N VAL A 118 -2.42 -6.86 -14.82
CA VAL A 118 -3.63 -7.25 -15.55
C VAL A 118 -4.30 -6.07 -16.26
N LYS A 119 -4.35 -4.88 -15.66
CA LYS A 119 -4.89 -3.69 -16.37
C LYS A 119 -4.01 -3.24 -17.55
N CYS A 120 -2.70 -3.55 -17.54
CA CYS A 120 -1.80 -3.25 -18.66
C CYS A 120 -2.11 -4.10 -19.91
N VAL A 121 -2.69 -5.29 -19.73
CA VAL A 121 -3.17 -6.12 -20.85
C VAL A 121 -4.46 -5.56 -21.44
N ASN A 122 -5.37 -5.05 -20.60
CA ASN A 122 -6.67 -4.55 -21.09
C ASN A 122 -6.60 -3.14 -21.68
N GLN A 123 -5.70 -2.28 -21.19
CA GLN A 123 -5.48 -0.94 -21.76
C GLN A 123 -4.79 -0.97 -23.13
N ARG A 124 -3.99 -2.02 -23.43
CA ARG A 124 -3.44 -2.22 -24.78
C ARG A 124 -4.49 -2.62 -25.82
N LYS A 125 -5.66 -3.13 -25.41
CA LYS A 125 -6.77 -3.44 -26.34
C LYS A 125 -7.67 -2.26 -26.66
N ALA A 126 -7.58 -1.15 -25.92
CA ALA A 126 -8.40 0.04 -26.15
C ALA A 126 -7.75 1.07 -27.10
N GLN A 127 -6.54 0.79 -27.61
CA GLN A 127 -5.81 1.63 -28.58
C GLN A 127 -5.45 0.89 -29.88
N ILE A 128 -6.11 -0.24 -30.17
CA ILE A 128 -6.04 -0.92 -31.48
C ILE A 128 -7.45 -1.03 -32.02
#